data_AF-A0A7G8XBJ6-F1
#
_entry.id   AF-A0A7G8XBJ6-F1
#
_cell.length_a   1.000
_cell.length_b   1.000
_cell.length_c   1.000
_cell.angle_alpha   90.00
_cell.angle_beta   90.00
_cell.angle_gamma   90.00
#
_symmetry.space_group_name_H-M   'P 1'
#
loop_
_entity.id
_entity.type
_entity.pdbx_description
1 polymer ?
#
loop_
_entity_poly.entity_id
_entity_poly.type
_entity_poly.pdbx_seq_one_letter_code
_entity_poly.pdbx_strand_id
1 'polypeptide(L)'
;MKFQWNLLLGLLFAIIIAIFAVFNVDAVQVNYVFGKAQWPLVLVILGAALLGAVVSGFVAMFLSFQSSRRIKELMKEMTTKELTIAAQQNEIAELQKYTALPSNDEVIIENKNV
;
A
#
# COMPACT_ATOMS: atom_id res chain seq x y z
N MET A 1 0.50 20.39 -2.93
CA MET A 1 1.30 21.31 -2.07
C MET A 1 2.49 20.63 -1.37
N LYS A 2 2.35 19.44 -0.76
CA LYS A 2 3.43 18.79 0.04
C LYS A 2 4.75 18.54 -0.72
N PHE A 3 4.67 18.13 -1.98
CA PHE A 3 5.87 17.82 -2.78
C PHE A 3 6.75 19.06 -3.06
N GLN A 4 6.14 20.23 -3.25
CA GLN A 4 6.87 21.48 -3.44
C GLN A 4 7.63 21.90 -2.16
N TRP A 5 7.04 21.64 -1.00
CA TRP A 5 7.67 21.93 0.29
C TRP A 5 8.87 21.00 0.55
N ASN A 6 8.73 19.70 0.25
CA ASN A 6 9.85 18.76 0.32
C ASN A 6 10.99 19.12 -0.64
N LEU A 7 10.67 19.58 -1.86
CA LEU A 7 11.68 20.02 -2.82
C LEU A 7 12.45 21.25 -2.31
N LEU A 8 11.74 22.25 -1.76
CA LEU A 8 12.36 23.45 -1.21
C LEU A 8 13.26 23.13 0.00
N LEU A 9 12.78 22.28 0.91
CA LEU A 9 13.56 21.85 2.07
C LEU A 9 14.79 21.02 1.66
N GLY A 10 14.64 20.15 0.65
CA GLY A 10 15.74 19.39 0.07
C GLY A 10 16.80 20.29 -0.56
N LEU A 11 16.39 21.33 -1.29
CA LEU A 11 17.30 22.32 -1.86
C LEU A 11 18.04 23.10 -0.78
N LEU A 12 17.35 23.53 0.28
CA LEU A 12 17.97 24.19 1.42
C LEU A 12 19.04 23.29 2.07
N PHE A 13 18.71 22.01 2.31
CA PHE A 13 19.68 21.04 2.82
C PHE A 13 20.85 20.83 1.87
N ALA A 14 20.62 20.76 0.56
CA ALA A 14 21.68 20.61 -0.42
C ALA A 14 22.68 21.78 -0.37
N ILE A 15 22.19 23.02 -0.20
CA ILE A 15 23.05 24.20 -0.03
C ILE A 15 23.87 24.08 1.26
N ILE A 16 23.26 23.70 2.38
CA ILE A 16 23.96 23.51 3.67
C ILE A 16 25.06 22.45 3.53
N ILE A 17 24.75 21.31 2.90
CA ILE A 17 25.71 20.23 2.64
C ILE A 17 26.83 20.71 1.71
N ALA A 18 26.53 21.49 0.68
CA ALA A 18 27.53 22.02 -0.24
C ALA A 18 28.50 22.98 0.49
N ILE A 19 28.00 23.86 1.35
CA ILE A 19 28.82 24.73 2.19
C ILE A 19 29.74 23.89 3.08
N PHE A 20 29.19 22.86 3.75
CA PHE A 20 29.98 21.95 4.57
C PHE A 20 31.05 21.22 3.75
N ALA A 21 30.72 20.78 2.54
CA ALA A 21 31.66 20.08 1.66
C ALA A 21 32.84 20.97 1.24
N VAL A 22 32.60 22.25 0.98
CA VAL A 22 33.67 23.21 0.63
C VAL A 22 34.59 23.46 1.81
N PHE A 23 34.04 23.68 3.01
CA PHE A 23 34.84 23.97 4.21
C PHE A 23 35.52 22.74 4.82
N ASN A 24 35.02 21.53 4.54
CA ASN A 24 35.53 20.28 5.12
C ASN A 24 36.06 19.33 4.04
N VAL A 25 36.68 19.89 3.00
CA VAL A 25 37.33 19.12 1.92
C VAL A 25 38.72 18.60 2.32
N ASP A 26 39.21 18.96 3.50
CA ASP A 26 40.49 18.50 4.01
C ASP A 26 40.54 16.97 4.10
N ALA A 27 41.65 16.40 3.62
CA ALA A 27 41.84 14.97 3.61
C ALA A 27 42.06 14.44 5.03
N VAL A 28 41.19 13.54 5.47
CA VAL A 28 41.30 12.86 6.76
C VAL A 28 41.64 11.40 6.52
N GLN A 29 42.49 10.82 7.36
CA GLN A 29 42.79 9.39 7.29
C GLN A 29 41.56 8.58 7.70
N VAL A 30 41.09 7.74 6.79
CA VAL A 30 39.98 6.81 7.03
C VAL A 30 40.53 5.39 7.04
N ASN A 31 40.23 4.67 8.12
CA ASN A 31 40.59 3.28 8.29
C ASN A 31 39.40 2.42 7.83
N TYR A 32 39.54 1.78 6.68
CA TYR A 32 38.59 0.81 6.16
C TYR A 32 38.98 -0.60 6.60
N VAL A 33 38.08 -1.56 6.42
CA VAL A 33 38.27 -2.96 6.83
C VAL A 33 39.53 -3.60 6.20
N PHE A 34 39.93 -3.14 5.01
CA PHE A 34 41.05 -3.72 4.25
C PHE A 34 42.23 -2.76 4.04
N GLY A 35 42.26 -1.60 4.72
CA GLY A 35 43.37 -0.66 4.54
C GLY A 35 43.06 0.75 5.03
N LYS A 36 44.00 1.67 4.78
CA LYS A 36 43.88 3.09 5.15
C LYS A 36 44.02 3.95 3.90
N ALA A 37 43.16 4.94 3.76
CA ALA A 37 43.28 5.93 2.69
C ALA A 37 42.92 7.32 3.21
N GLN A 38 43.41 8.37 2.54
CA GLN A 38 43.07 9.74 2.88
C GLN A 38 41.96 10.24 1.96
N TRP A 39 40.80 10.52 2.53
CA TRP A 39 39.63 11.02 1.82
C TRP A 39 39.02 12.17 2.63
N PRO A 40 38.44 13.19 1.97
CA PRO A 40 37.60 14.16 2.65
C PRO A 40 36.47 13.46 3.41
N LEU A 41 36.24 13.84 4.67
CA LEU A 41 35.24 13.20 5.53
C LEU A 41 33.83 13.28 4.93
N VAL A 42 33.51 14.39 4.26
CA VAL A 42 32.24 14.59 3.58
C VAL A 42 31.93 13.52 2.52
N LEU A 43 32.93 13.05 1.77
CA LEU A 43 32.73 12.01 0.74
C LEU A 43 32.33 10.67 1.38
N VAL A 44 32.91 10.35 2.54
CA VAL A 44 32.58 9.12 3.27
C VAL A 44 31.16 9.17 3.82
N ILE A 45 30.77 10.31 4.41
CA ILE A 45 29.40 10.51 4.92
C ILE A 45 28.38 10.44 3.78
N LEU A 46 28.63 11.15 2.66
CA LEU A 46 27.73 11.13 1.51
C LEU A 46 27.63 9.73 0.89
N GLY A 47 28.74 9.01 0.78
CA GLY A 47 28.75 7.62 0.31
C GLY A 47 27.94 6.69 1.20
N ALA A 48 28.13 6.78 2.52
CA ALA A 48 27.37 5.98 3.48
C ALA A 48 25.87 6.32 3.47
N ALA A 49 25.53 7.62 3.43
CA ALA A 49 24.15 8.08 3.34
C ALA A 49 23.48 7.62 2.03
N LEU A 50 24.19 7.70 0.90
CA LEU A 50 23.72 7.22 -0.39
C LEU A 50 23.45 5.71 -0.35
N LEU A 51 24.38 4.92 0.19
CA LEU A 51 24.17 3.47 0.36
C LEU A 51 22.96 3.18 1.25
N GLY A 52 22.80 3.90 2.37
CA GLY A 52 21.63 3.79 3.22
C GLY A 52 20.32 4.12 2.49
N ALA A 53 20.31 5.18 1.68
CA ALA A 53 19.15 5.57 0.87
C ALA A 53 18.81 4.52 -0.19
N VAL A 54 19.81 3.94 -0.85
CA VAL A 54 19.64 2.84 -1.81
C VAL A 54 19.00 1.62 -1.14
N VAL A 55 19.55 1.19 0.01
CA VAL A 55 18.98 0.06 0.78
C VAL A 55 17.55 0.36 1.22
N SER A 56 17.30 1.55 1.76
CA SER A 56 15.96 1.98 2.15
C SER A 56 14.98 1.98 0.97
N GLY A 57 15.42 2.44 -0.20
CA GLY A 57 14.65 2.41 -1.44
C GLY A 57 14.25 1.00 -1.85
N PHE A 58 15.18 0.04 -1.78
CA PHE A 58 14.88 -1.37 -2.05
C PHE A 58 13.88 -1.95 -1.05
N VAL A 59 14.05 -1.67 0.25
CA VAL A 59 13.12 -2.10 1.30
C VAL A 59 11.73 -1.53 1.05
N ALA A 60 11.62 -0.22 0.78
CA ALA A 60 10.36 0.44 0.49
C ALA A 60 9.68 -0.15 -0.76
N MET A 61 10.43 -0.44 -1.81
CA MET A 61 9.93 -1.08 -3.03
C MET A 61 9.40 -2.49 -2.74
N PHE A 62 10.13 -3.29 -1.96
CA PHE A 62 9.71 -4.63 -1.56
C PHE A 62 8.42 -4.60 -0.75
N LEU A 63 8.33 -3.71 0.24
CA LEU A 63 7.12 -3.52 1.06
C LEU A 63 5.93 -3.05 0.21
N SER A 64 6.16 -2.13 -0.73
CA SER A 64 5.13 -1.63 -1.65
C SER A 64 4.58 -2.76 -2.53
N PHE A 65 5.46 -3.62 -3.04
CA PHE A 65 5.06 -4.78 -3.83
C PHE A 65 4.21 -5.77 -3.03
N GLN A 66 4.64 -6.12 -1.81
CA GLN A 66 3.87 -7.01 -0.94
C GLN A 66 2.51 -6.42 -0.56
N SER A 67 2.47 -5.11 -0.28
CA SER A 67 1.23 -4.39 0.03
C SER A 67 0.28 -4.39 -1.18
N SER A 68 0.81 -4.18 -2.38
CA SER A 68 0.04 -4.23 -3.63
C SER A 68 -0.59 -5.60 -3.88
N ARG A 69 0.13 -6.68 -3.56
CA ARG A 69 -0.42 -8.05 -3.65
C ARG A 69 -1.59 -8.26 -2.69
N ARG A 70 -1.44 -7.85 -1.42
CA ARG A 70 -2.51 -7.95 -0.42
C ARG A 70 -3.74 -7.13 -0.83
N ILE A 71 -3.53 -5.93 -1.37
CA ILE A 71 -4.63 -5.09 -1.89
C ILE A 71 -5.40 -5.83 -3.00
N LYS A 72 -4.70 -6.48 -3.94
CA LYS A 72 -5.34 -7.26 -5.00
C LYS A 72 -6.12 -8.46 -4.47
N GLU A 73 -5.56 -9.16 -3.49
CA GLU A 73 -6.22 -10.31 -2.84
C GLU A 73 -7.48 -9.89 -2.10
N LEU A 74 -7.40 -8.82 -1.29
CA LEU A 74 -8.54 -8.24 -0.58
C LEU A 74 -9.61 -7.76 -1.56
N MET A 75 -9.23 -7.12 -2.67
CA MET A 75 -10.20 -6.72 -3.71
C MET A 75 -10.92 -7.94 -4.31
N LYS A 76 -10.21 -9.03 -4.58
CA LYS A 76 -10.82 -10.26 -5.10
C LYS A 76 -11.79 -10.90 -4.11
N GLU A 77 -11.43 -10.91 -2.82
CA GLU A 77 -12.30 -11.43 -1.76
C GLU A 77 -13.57 -10.59 -1.64
N MET A 78 -13.45 -9.26 -1.69
CA MET A 78 -14.59 -8.34 -1.68
C MET A 78 -15.54 -8.61 -2.86
N THR A 79 -15.03 -8.70 -4.09
CA THR A 79 -15.85 -9.01 -5.27
C THR A 79 -16.56 -10.36 -5.13
N THR A 80 -15.90 -11.38 -4.59
CA THR A 80 -16.52 -12.70 -4.40
C THR A 80 -17.65 -12.65 -3.37
N LYS A 81 -17.46 -11.90 -2.28
CA LYS A 81 -18.48 -11.68 -1.25
C LYS A 81 -19.67 -10.90 -1.81
N GLU A 82 -19.44 -9.85 -2.59
CA GLU A 82 -20.50 -9.07 -3.25
C GLU A 82 -21.35 -9.95 -4.19
N LEU A 83 -20.71 -10.80 -5.00
CA LEU A 83 -21.43 -11.75 -5.87
C LEU A 83 -22.26 -12.76 -5.07
N THR A 84 -21.72 -13.27 -3.96
CA THR A 84 -22.44 -14.21 -3.08
C THR A 84 -23.66 -13.55 -2.45
N ILE A 85 -23.52 -12.31 -1.97
CA ILE A 85 -24.63 -11.54 -1.41
C ILE A 85 -25.72 -11.31 -2.47
N ALA A 86 -25.34 -10.96 -3.70
CA ALA A 86 -26.29 -10.78 -4.80
C ALA A 86 -27.05 -12.09 -5.14
N ALA A 87 -26.34 -13.22 -5.17
CA ALA A 87 -26.98 -14.53 -5.39
C ALA A 87 -27.97 -14.89 -4.28
N GLN A 88 -27.60 -14.69 -3.01
CA GLN A 88 -28.48 -14.93 -1.86
C GLN A 88 -29.72 -14.02 -1.88
N GLN A 89 -29.57 -12.75 -2.26
CA GLN A 89 -30.70 -11.84 -2.39
C GLN A 89 -31.69 -12.28 -3.48
N ASN A 90 -31.18 -12.76 -4.62
CA ASN A 90 -32.03 -13.32 -5.68
C ASN A 90 -32.79 -14.56 -5.20
N GLU A 91 -32.13 -15.48 -4.50
CA GLU A 91 -32.76 -16.68 -3.94
C GLU A 91 -33.86 -16.33 -2.91
N ILE A 92 -33.59 -15.37 -2.01
CA ILE A 92 -34.60 -14.88 -1.05
C ILE A 92 -35.80 -14.26 -1.79
N ALA A 93 -35.57 -13.48 -2.84
CA ALA A 93 -36.65 -12.87 -3.62
C ALA A 93 -37.51 -13.93 -4.34
N GLU A 94 -36.91 -15.00 -4.85
CA GLU A 94 -37.65 -16.13 -5.42
C GLU A 94 -38.49 -16.86 -4.36
N LEU A 95 -37.92 -17.18 -3.20
CA LEU A 95 -38.64 -17.84 -2.11
C LEU A 95 -39.81 -17.00 -1.57
N GLN A 96 -39.66 -15.67 -1.50
CA GLN A 96 -40.74 -14.76 -1.15
C GLN A 96 -41.87 -14.81 -2.18
N LYS A 97 -41.54 -14.92 -3.47
CA LYS A 97 -42.54 -15.05 -4.55
C LYS A 97 -43.34 -16.35 -4.43
N TYR A 98 -42.71 -17.45 -4.03
CA TYR A 98 -43.40 -18.72 -3.75
C TYR A 98 -44.27 -18.65 -2.49
N THR A 99 -43.81 -17.99 -1.42
CA THR A 99 -44.58 -17.82 -0.17
C THR A 99 -45.77 -16.86 -0.33
N ALA A 100 -45.72 -15.94 -1.30
CA ALA A 100 -46.80 -15.00 -1.60
C ALA A 100 -47.91 -15.56 -2.52
N LEU A 101 -47.77 -16.79 -3.01
CA LEU A 101 -48.86 -17.49 -3.70
C LEU A 101 -49.85 -18.02 -2.65
N PRO A 102 -51.17 -17.85 -2.83
CA PRO A 102 -52.15 -18.27 -1.84
C PRO A 102 -52.03 -19.78 -1.61
N SER A 103 -51.79 -20.16 -0.36
CA SER A 103 -51.79 -21.55 0.10
C SER A 103 -53.12 -22.19 -0.29
N ASN A 104 -53.06 -23.25 -1.08
CA ASN A 104 -54.19 -23.95 -1.71
C ASN A 104 -55.15 -24.65 -0.71
N ASP A 105 -55.10 -24.29 0.58
CA ASP A 105 -55.95 -24.80 1.64
C ASP A 105 -57.25 -23.98 1.83
N GLU A 106 -57.38 -22.79 1.22
CA GLU A 106 -58.63 -22.01 1.27
C GLU A 106 -59.69 -22.47 0.23
N VAL A 107 -59.33 -23.28 -0.77
CA VAL A 107 -60.23 -23.58 -1.91
C VAL A 107 -61.23 -24.73 -1.62
N ILE A 108 -61.06 -25.50 -0.54
CA ILE A 108 -61.89 -26.71 -0.32
C ILE A 108 -63.20 -26.42 0.46
N ILE A 109 -63.35 -25.26 1.10
CA ILE A 109 -64.51 -25.01 1.99
C ILE A 109 -65.76 -24.50 1.22
N GLU A 110 -65.62 -24.00 -0.01
CA GLU A 110 -66.74 -23.36 -0.71
C GLU A 110 -67.69 -24.32 -1.46
N ASN A 111 -67.34 -25.61 -1.60
CA ASN A 111 -68.06 -26.52 -2.52
C ASN A 111 -68.82 -27.66 -1.82
N LYS A 112 -69.52 -27.37 -0.70
CA LYS A 112 -70.32 -28.39 0.01
C LYS A 112 -71.76 -28.03 0.39
N ASN A 113 -72.35 -26.98 -0.20
CA ASN A 113 -73.77 -26.67 -0.02
C ASN A 113 -74.48 -26.49 -1.37
N VAL A 114 -74.82 -27.61 -2.02
CA VAL A 114 -75.96 -27.73 -2.97
C VAL A 114 -76.70 -29.02 -2.63
#